data_AF-A0A6P2C4F4-F1
#
_entry.id   AF-A0A6P2C4F4-F1
#
_cell.length_a   1.000
_cell.length_b   1.000
_cell.length_c   1.000
_cell.angle_alpha   90.00
_cell.angle_beta   90.00
_cell.angle_gamma   90.00
#
_symmetry.space_group_name_H-M   'P 1'
#
loop_
_entity.id
_entity.type
_entity.pdbx_description
1 polymer ?
#
loop_
_entity_poly.entity_id
_entity_poly.type
_entity_poly.pdbx_seq_one_letter_code
_entity_poly.pdbx_strand_id
1 'polypeptide(L)'
;MDFLLLLPHGHRIVLEVDGAAHYSPGGRPDPAVYARGARSDRELRLARYLVFRFGAAELGDARSAGYMLSHFFADLFRQYGVTPRIS
;
A
#
# COMPACT_ATOMS: atom_id res chain seq x y z
N MET A 1 3.86 -6.20 -4.32
CA MET A 1 2.97 -6.54 -3.21
C MET A 1 3.78 -6.90 -2.00
N ASP A 2 3.57 -6.15 -0.92
CA ASP A 2 4.25 -6.38 0.35
C ASP A 2 3.29 -6.95 1.40
N PHE A 3 2.04 -6.45 1.47
CA PHE A 3 1.02 -6.95 2.39
C PHE A 3 -0.35 -7.09 1.75
N LEU A 4 -1.11 -8.10 2.19
CA LEU A 4 -2.51 -8.34 1.84
C LEU A 4 -3.36 -8.39 3.12
N LEU A 5 -4.38 -7.55 3.20
CA LEU A 5 -5.39 -7.55 4.25
C LEU A 5 -6.70 -8.09 3.69
N LEU A 6 -7.28 -9.06 4.38
CA LEU A 6 -8.62 -9.57 4.12
C LEU A 6 -9.54 -9.01 5.20
N LEU A 7 -10.38 -8.05 4.81
CA LEU A 7 -11.31 -7.38 5.70
C LEU A 7 -12.72 -8.01 5.59
N PRO A 8 -13.64 -7.71 6.52
CA PRO A 8 -15.02 -8.12 6.42
C PRO A 8 -15.67 -7.73 5.08
N HIS A 9 -16.77 -8.41 4.77
CA HIS A 9 -17.60 -8.14 3.58
C HIS A 9 -16.85 -8.34 2.24
N GLY A 10 -15.77 -9.14 2.26
CA GLY A 10 -15.02 -9.52 1.06
C GLY A 10 -14.06 -8.43 0.55
N HIS A 11 -13.78 -7.40 1.35
CA HIS A 11 -12.81 -6.38 0.99
C HIS A 11 -11.39 -6.96 1.06
N ARG A 12 -10.64 -6.81 -0.05
CA ARG A 12 -9.25 -7.28 -0.18
C ARG A 12 -8.37 -6.08 -0.45
N ILE A 13 -7.41 -5.83 0.44
CA ILE A 13 -6.57 -4.63 0.38
C ILE A 13 -5.12 -5.05 0.22
N VAL A 14 -4.47 -4.56 -0.83
CA VAL A 14 -3.04 -4.65 -1.01
C VAL A 14 -2.41 -3.35 -0.50
N LEU A 15 -1.41 -3.50 0.37
CA LEU A 15 -0.53 -2.40 0.75
C LEU A 15 0.83 -2.64 0.10
N GLU A 16 1.35 -1.61 -0.55
CA GLU A 16 2.70 -1.63 -1.12
C GLU A 16 3.51 -0.45 -0.59
N VAL A 17 4.79 -0.69 -0.35
CA VAL A 17 5.78 0.35 -0.18
C VAL A 17 6.41 0.54 -1.55
N ASP A 18 6.39 1.75 -2.09
CA ASP A 18 6.98 2.08 -3.38
C ASP A 18 8.10 3.09 -3.24
N GLY A 19 9.16 2.98 -4.02
CA GLY A 19 10.33 3.83 -3.90
C GLY A 19 11.14 3.86 -5.18
N ALA A 20 12.10 4.80 -5.27
CA ALA A 20 12.97 4.93 -6.43
C ALA A 20 13.69 3.61 -6.78
N ALA A 21 13.99 2.78 -5.78
CA ALA A 21 14.57 1.46 -5.96
C ALA A 21 13.68 0.48 -6.75
N HIS A 22 12.35 0.65 -6.76
CA HIS A 22 11.43 -0.26 -7.46
C HIS A 22 11.37 -0.04 -8.97
N TYR A 23 11.68 1.16 -9.47
CA TYR A 23 11.70 1.44 -10.91
C TYR A 23 13.06 1.91 -11.43
N SER A 24 14.08 1.97 -10.57
CA SER A 24 15.45 2.37 -10.94
C SER A 24 16.48 1.27 -10.70
N PRO A 25 16.41 0.12 -11.40
CA PRO A 25 17.40 -0.94 -11.25
C PRO A 25 18.80 -0.39 -11.59
N GLY A 26 19.75 -0.55 -10.66
CA GLY A 26 21.09 0.03 -10.82
C GLY A 26 21.16 1.55 -10.71
N GLY A 27 20.15 2.19 -10.08
CA GLY A 27 20.13 3.63 -9.84
C GLY A 27 19.67 4.48 -11.03
N ARG A 28 19.23 3.85 -12.13
CA ARG A 28 18.68 4.54 -13.30
C ARG A 28 17.22 4.18 -13.52
N PRO A 29 16.29 5.16 -13.55
CA PRO A 29 14.89 4.91 -13.86
C PRO A 29 14.74 4.15 -15.18
N ASP A 30 13.98 3.06 -15.15
CA ASP A 30 13.61 2.26 -16.32
C ASP A 30 12.09 2.40 -16.59
N PRO A 31 11.70 3.10 -17.66
CA PRO A 31 10.30 3.25 -18.04
C PRO A 31 9.55 1.93 -18.24
N ALA A 32 10.23 0.86 -18.65
CA ALA A 32 9.62 -0.45 -18.82
C ALA A 32 9.28 -1.10 -17.48
N VAL A 33 10.14 -0.93 -16.46
CA VAL A 33 9.84 -1.37 -15.08
C VAL A 33 8.63 -0.62 -14.54
N TYR A 34 8.61 0.71 -14.72
CA TYR A 34 7.48 1.53 -14.31
C TYR A 34 6.17 1.09 -14.99
N ALA A 35 6.18 0.87 -16.31
CA ALA A 35 5.01 0.43 -17.06
C ALA A 35 4.48 -0.93 -16.60
N ARG A 36 5.37 -1.85 -16.19
CA ARG A 36 4.98 -3.14 -15.59
C ARG A 36 4.28 -2.93 -14.24
N GLY A 37 4.84 -2.10 -13.35
CA GLY A 37 4.19 -1.78 -12.07
C GLY A 37 2.79 -1.16 -12.27
N ALA A 38 2.66 -0.21 -13.20
CA ALA A 38 1.37 0.39 -13.54
C ALA A 38 0.37 -0.62 -14.13
N ARG A 39 0.85 -1.61 -14.89
CA ARG A 39 0.01 -2.70 -15.38
C ARG A 39 -0.47 -3.60 -14.24
N SER A 40 0.43 -4.03 -13.36
CA SER A 40 0.08 -4.86 -12.20
C SER A 40 -0.92 -4.16 -11.28
N ASP A 41 -0.78 -2.85 -11.06
CA ASP A 41 -1.76 -2.05 -10.31
C ASP A 41 -3.17 -2.15 -10.90
N ARG A 42 -3.28 -1.98 -12.23
CA ARG A 42 -4.56 -2.09 -12.93
C ARG A 42 -5.14 -3.50 -12.83
N GLU A 43 -4.32 -4.52 -12.96
CA GLU A 43 -4.74 -5.92 -12.84
C GLU A 43 -5.29 -6.22 -11.43
N LEU A 44 -4.64 -5.73 -10.37
CA LEU A 44 -5.14 -5.84 -8.99
C LEU A 44 -6.48 -5.12 -8.80
N ARG A 45 -6.58 -3.87 -9.28
CA ARG A 45 -7.81 -3.09 -9.17
C ARG A 45 -8.97 -3.74 -9.93
N LEU A 46 -8.74 -4.23 -11.15
CA LEU A 46 -9.73 -4.99 -11.92
C LEU A 46 -10.14 -6.29 -11.22
N ALA A 47 -9.21 -6.93 -10.51
CA ALA A 47 -9.48 -8.07 -9.66
C ALA A 47 -10.16 -7.68 -8.32
N ARG A 48 -10.66 -6.45 -8.16
CA ARG A 48 -11.36 -5.94 -6.97
C ARG A 48 -10.50 -5.90 -5.71
N TYR A 49 -9.19 -5.71 -5.86
CA TYR A 49 -8.33 -5.32 -4.76
C TYR A 49 -8.31 -3.79 -4.63
N LEU A 50 -8.37 -3.31 -3.40
CA LEU A 50 -8.05 -1.93 -3.06
C LEU A 50 -6.53 -1.85 -2.89
N VAL A 51 -5.88 -0.91 -3.57
CA VAL A 51 -4.41 -0.79 -3.53
C VAL A 51 -4.03 0.55 -2.93
N PHE A 52 -3.35 0.52 -1.79
CA PHE A 52 -2.74 1.71 -1.18
C PHE A 52 -1.22 1.60 -1.25
N ARG A 53 -0.56 2.70 -1.63
CA ARG A 53 0.90 2.76 -1.73
C ARG A 53 1.45 3.80 -0.80
N PHE A 54 2.54 3.45 -0.12
CA PHE A 54 3.34 4.35 0.71
C PHE A 54 4.70 4.54 0.08
N GLY A 55 5.11 5.78 -0.10
CA GLY A 55 6.47 6.10 -0.53
C GLY A 55 7.49 5.65 0.50
N ALA A 56 8.61 5.07 0.07
CA ALA A 56 9.72 4.72 0.96
C ALA A 56 10.24 5.94 1.76
N ALA A 57 10.13 7.14 1.18
CA ALA A 57 10.45 8.39 1.87
C ALA A 57 9.53 8.69 3.07
N GLU A 58 8.28 8.23 3.04
CA GLU A 58 7.32 8.39 4.16
C GLU A 58 7.68 7.50 5.35
N LEU A 59 8.53 6.49 5.13
CA LEU A 59 8.93 5.50 6.12
C LEU A 59 10.36 5.70 6.66
N GLY A 60 11.01 6.79 6.25
CA GLY A 60 12.41 7.07 6.62
C GLY A 60 12.62 7.47 8.09
N ASP A 61 11.63 8.10 8.72
CA ASP A 61 11.64 8.42 10.16
C ASP A 61 10.56 7.62 10.89
N ALA A 62 10.96 6.80 11.85
CA ALA A 62 10.06 5.87 12.53
C ALA A 62 8.93 6.57 13.31
N ARG A 63 9.17 7.77 13.85
CA ARG A 63 8.17 8.51 14.63
C ARG A 63 7.09 9.08 13.71
N SER A 64 7.49 9.79 12.67
CA SER A 64 6.59 10.35 11.66
C SER A 64 5.83 9.26 10.91
N ALA A 65 6.53 8.20 10.51
CA ALA A 65 5.92 7.05 9.85
C ALA A 65 4.88 6.37 10.76
N GLY A 66 5.21 6.18 12.04
CA GLY A 66 4.28 5.64 13.03
C GLY A 66 3.00 6.46 13.13
N TYR A 67 3.12 7.78 13.25
CA TYR A 67 1.96 8.68 13.30
C TYR A 67 1.10 8.59 12.04
N MET A 68 1.71 8.69 10.85
CA MET A 68 1.00 8.61 9.57
C MET A 68 0.27 7.27 9.41
N LEU A 69 0.95 6.15 9.67
CA LEU A 69 0.38 4.81 9.54
C LEU A 69 -0.76 4.59 10.53
N SER A 70 -0.63 5.03 11.79
CA SER A 70 -1.71 4.94 12.77
C SER A 70 -2.96 5.70 12.32
N HIS A 71 -2.80 6.90 11.79
CA HIS A 71 -3.92 7.69 11.25
C HIS A 71 -4.56 7.01 10.05
N PHE A 72 -3.75 6.55 9.08
CA PHE A 72 -4.24 5.82 7.92
C PHE A 72 -5.05 4.58 8.31
N PHE A 73 -4.53 3.73 9.21
CA PHE A 73 -5.24 2.52 9.62
C PHE A 73 -6.51 2.81 10.42
N ALA A 74 -6.52 3.86 11.24
CA ALA A 74 -7.74 4.30 11.93
C ALA A 74 -8.84 4.69 10.93
N ASP A 75 -8.49 5.45 9.89
CA ASP A 75 -9.42 5.83 8.82
C ASP A 75 -9.86 4.63 7.98
N LEU A 76 -8.92 3.75 7.63
CA LEU A 76 -9.19 2.52 6.90
C LEU A 76 -10.19 1.65 7.66
N PHE A 77 -9.93 1.38 8.93
CA PHE A 77 -10.80 0.53 9.74
C PHE A 77 -12.18 1.14 9.96
N ARG A 78 -12.25 2.46 10.17
CA ARG A 78 -13.54 3.17 10.23
C ARG A 78 -14.32 3.04 8.91
N GLN A 79 -13.65 3.24 7.78
CA GLN A 79 -14.27 3.17 6.44
C GLN A 79 -14.80 1.76 6.12
N TYR A 80 -14.07 0.72 6.54
CA TYR A 80 -14.39 -0.68 6.22
C TYR A 80 -15.03 -1.45 7.38
N GLY A 81 -15.52 -0.74 8.41
CA GLY A 81 -16.28 -1.35 9.52
C GLY A 81 -15.49 -2.34 10.38
N VAL A 82 -14.17 -2.17 10.46
CA VAL A 82 -13.31 -3.00 11.31
C VAL A 82 -13.32 -2.40 12.72
N THR A 83 -14.09 -3.01 13.63
CA THR A 83 -14.11 -2.61 15.03
C THR A 83 -12.94 -3.27 15.78
N PRO A 84 -12.11 -2.49 16.52
CA PRO A 84 -11.15 -3.07 17.44
C PRO A 84 -11.91 -3.89 18.49
N ARG A 85 -11.54 -5.16 18.64
CA ARG A 85 -12.02 -5.95 19.78
C ARG A 85 -11.25 -5.45 21.00
N ILE A 86 -11.87 -4.58 21.80
CA ILE A 86 -11.30 -4.16 23.08
C ILE A 86 -11.34 -5.42 23.97
N SER A 87 -10.17 -6.01 24.21
CA SER A 87 -9.95 -7.04 25.22
C SER A 87 -9.68 -6.41 26.57
#